data_AF-A0A7L1UXC8-F1
#
_entry.id   AF-A0A7L1UXC8-F1
#
_cell.length_a   1.000
_cell.length_b   1.000
_cell.length_c   1.000
_cell.angle_alpha   90.00
_cell.angle_beta   90.00
_cell.angle_gamma   90.00
#
_symmetry.space_group_name_H-M   'P 1'
#
loop_
_entity.id
_entity.type
_entity.pdbx_description
1 polymer ?
#
loop_
_entity_poly.entity_id
_entity_poly.type
_entity_poly.pdbx_seq_one_letter_code
_entity_poly.pdbx_strand_id
1 'polypeptide(L)'
;KPAFTDEAVQSLLYKMTGLDLHKVFRPVKKGLKPPHYKLMTEAQLEEATRKAIEEAKTKLTMPPVLNEREPINDVLAEDKVLEGTETAKYVFTDLSYSIPHRERFIVVREPNGVLRKATWEERDRMIQIFFPKEGRRVIPPTLFKDENLGTVFQQDRHEDVLNLCIAQFEPDSPDYIRVHHRAYEDIERRAKYNLLRSTRHFGGMVWYLLSRKKADGLLIDMLNRDLLEDATSLITLYHMLHPECQSAKEAKEGNLQGVDLIKVFVKTESQREGYIQLALQAYEEAMATSSAS
;
A
#
# COMPACT_ATOMS: atom_id res chain seq x y z
N LYS A 1 -4.84 -12.47 -15.43
CA LYS A 1 -4.76 -12.19 -13.98
C LYS A 1 -5.16 -10.74 -13.79
N PRO A 2 -6.04 -10.42 -12.82
CA PRO A 2 -6.46 -9.05 -12.58
C PRO A 2 -5.26 -8.19 -12.16
N ALA A 3 -5.23 -6.93 -12.57
CA ALA A 3 -4.27 -5.95 -12.10
C ALA A 3 -4.82 -5.22 -10.86
N PHE A 4 -3.91 -4.69 -10.03
CA PHE A 4 -4.32 -3.93 -8.86
C PHE A 4 -5.20 -2.72 -9.22
N THR A 5 -4.96 -2.11 -10.39
CA THR A 5 -5.67 -0.93 -10.87
C THR A 5 -7.04 -1.21 -11.50
N ASP A 6 -7.44 -2.48 -11.65
CA ASP A 6 -8.73 -2.83 -12.25
C ASP A 6 -9.89 -2.33 -11.37
N GLU A 7 -10.96 -1.81 -11.99
CA GLU A 7 -12.11 -1.23 -11.27
C GLU A 7 -12.79 -2.23 -10.33
N ALA A 8 -12.92 -3.50 -10.75
CA ALA A 8 -13.46 -4.57 -9.92
C ALA A 8 -12.60 -4.84 -8.68
N VAL A 9 -11.27 -4.80 -8.82
CA VAL A 9 -10.34 -4.98 -7.69
C VAL A 9 -10.40 -3.77 -6.77
N GLN A 10 -10.34 -2.56 -7.34
CA GLN A 10 -10.38 -1.31 -6.58
C GLN A 10 -11.68 -1.15 -5.78
N SER A 11 -12.83 -1.53 -6.35
CA SER A 11 -14.12 -1.51 -5.64
C SER A 11 -14.17 -2.47 -4.45
N LEU A 12 -13.67 -3.70 -4.61
CA LEU A 12 -13.57 -4.68 -3.52
C LEU A 12 -12.61 -4.20 -2.42
N LEU A 13 -11.44 -3.70 -2.81
CA LEU A 13 -10.45 -3.16 -1.86
C LEU A 13 -10.97 -1.93 -1.13
N TYR A 14 -11.68 -1.05 -1.82
CA TYR A 14 -12.30 0.13 -1.22
C TYR A 14 -13.38 -0.26 -0.21
N LYS A 15 -14.23 -1.24 -0.54
CA LYS A 15 -15.23 -1.78 0.39
C LYS A 15 -14.57 -2.28 1.68
N MET A 16 -13.57 -3.16 1.56
CA MET A 16 -12.87 -3.73 2.72
C MET A 16 -12.06 -2.71 3.53
N THR A 17 -11.61 -1.62 2.91
CA THR A 17 -10.87 -0.55 3.60
C THR A 17 -11.75 0.14 4.63
N GLY A 18 -13.05 0.29 4.34
CA GLY A 18 -14.00 1.03 5.16
C GLY A 18 -13.70 2.53 5.23
N LEU A 19 -14.69 3.31 5.68
CA LEU A 19 -14.59 4.75 5.80
C LEU A 19 -14.89 5.21 7.23
N ASP A 20 -13.85 5.50 7.99
CA ASP A 20 -13.96 6.16 9.30
C ASP A 20 -13.46 7.61 9.20
N LEU A 21 -14.39 8.57 9.26
CA LEU A 21 -14.09 10.00 9.18
C LEU A 21 -13.23 10.48 10.35
N HIS A 22 -13.40 9.91 11.56
CA HIS A 22 -12.61 10.31 12.72
C HIS A 22 -11.15 9.90 12.56
N LYS A 23 -10.91 8.73 11.96
CA LYS A 23 -9.56 8.25 11.68
C LYS A 23 -8.92 9.00 10.51
N VAL A 24 -9.66 9.21 9.41
CA VAL A 24 -9.17 9.90 8.21
C VAL A 24 -8.81 11.36 8.49
N PHE A 25 -9.62 12.05 9.29
CA PHE A 25 -9.40 13.44 9.68
C PHE A 25 -8.85 13.60 11.10
N ARG A 26 -8.09 12.60 11.59
CA ARG A 26 -7.49 12.67 12.93
C ARG A 26 -6.68 13.97 13.10
N PRO A 27 -6.73 14.62 14.27
CA PRO A 27 -5.97 15.84 14.52
C PRO A 27 -4.47 15.61 14.33
N VAL A 28 -3.86 16.39 13.44
CA VAL A 28 -2.42 16.33 13.16
C VAL A 28 -1.71 17.40 13.96
N LYS A 29 -0.56 17.06 14.56
CA LYS A 29 0.31 18.01 15.26
C LYS A 29 0.89 19.01 14.24
N LYS A 30 0.22 20.15 14.06
CA LYS A 30 0.63 21.29 13.22
C LYS A 30 0.37 22.59 13.99
N GLY A 31 0.91 23.70 13.50
CA GLY A 31 0.58 25.02 14.03
C GLY A 31 -0.94 25.25 14.01
N LEU A 32 -1.54 25.38 15.19
CA LEU A 32 -2.99 25.48 15.34
C LEU A 32 -3.46 26.89 14.98
N LYS A 33 -4.62 26.95 14.32
CA LYS A 33 -5.36 28.19 14.07
C LYS A 33 -6.67 28.14 14.88
N PRO A 34 -7.22 29.30 15.30
CA PRO A 34 -8.50 29.32 15.98
C PRO A 34 -9.59 28.68 15.11
N PRO A 35 -10.46 27.82 15.66
CA PRO A 35 -11.53 27.18 14.90
C PRO A 35 -12.60 28.20 14.49
N HIS A 36 -13.24 27.96 13.36
CA HIS A 36 -14.38 28.76 12.89
C HIS A 36 -15.68 28.01 13.16
N TYR A 37 -16.55 28.61 13.98
CA TYR A 37 -17.89 28.08 14.27
C TYR A 37 -18.90 28.60 13.25
N LYS A 38 -19.83 27.74 12.84
CA LYS A 38 -20.94 28.06 11.94
C LYS A 38 -22.22 27.46 12.50
N LEU A 39 -23.30 28.23 12.48
CA LEU A 39 -24.65 27.71 12.75
C LEU A 39 -25.16 27.05 11.46
N MET A 40 -25.57 25.79 11.55
CA MET A 40 -26.03 25.01 10.40
C MET A 40 -27.43 24.45 10.67
N THR A 41 -28.26 24.39 9.62
CA THR A 41 -29.48 23.57 9.62
C THR A 41 -29.15 22.10 9.37
N GLU A 42 -30.10 21.18 9.58
CA GLU A 42 -29.89 19.75 9.33
C GLU A 42 -29.44 19.48 7.89
N ALA A 43 -30.12 20.07 6.90
CA ALA A 43 -29.74 19.93 5.49
C ALA A 43 -28.31 20.44 5.19
N GLN A 44 -27.88 21.52 5.87
CA GLN A 44 -26.52 22.05 5.71
C GLN A 44 -25.48 21.14 6.38
N LEU A 45 -25.83 20.49 7.49
CA LEU A 45 -24.99 19.51 8.16
C LEU A 45 -24.81 18.27 7.28
N GLU A 46 -25.88 17.73 6.70
CA GLU A 46 -25.84 16.61 5.76
C GLU A 46 -25.01 16.93 4.51
N GLU A 47 -25.11 18.16 3.98
CA GLU A 47 -24.29 18.56 2.85
C GLU A 47 -22.80 18.66 3.23
N ALA A 48 -22.50 19.17 4.42
CA ALA A 48 -21.13 19.25 4.93
C ALA A 48 -20.53 17.86 5.20
N THR A 49 -21.30 16.93 5.73
CA THR A 49 -20.84 15.54 5.93
C THR A 49 -20.62 14.84 4.61
N ARG A 50 -21.48 15.04 3.61
CA ARG A 50 -21.27 14.51 2.24
C ARG A 50 -19.98 15.03 1.62
N LYS A 51 -19.70 16.34 1.73
CA LYS A 51 -18.43 16.93 1.26
C LYS A 51 -17.22 16.33 1.98
N ALA A 52 -17.31 16.14 3.30
CA ALA A 52 -16.26 15.48 4.06
C ALA A 52 -16.03 14.02 3.62
N ILE A 53 -17.08 13.29 3.25
CA ILE A 53 -16.99 11.93 2.70
C ILE A 53 -16.29 11.94 1.32
N GLU A 54 -16.60 12.88 0.44
CA GLU A 54 -15.93 13.01 -0.86
C GLU A 54 -14.44 13.36 -0.70
N GLU A 55 -14.11 14.29 0.21
CA GLU A 55 -12.73 14.58 0.55
C GLU A 55 -12.01 13.36 1.16
N ALA A 56 -12.68 12.60 2.01
CA ALA A 56 -12.12 11.38 2.58
C ALA A 56 -11.83 10.33 1.50
N LYS A 57 -12.72 10.17 0.50
CA LYS A 57 -12.51 9.28 -0.65
C LYS A 57 -11.25 9.64 -1.43
N THR A 58 -11.02 10.93 -1.70
CA THR A 58 -9.80 11.38 -2.39
C THR A 58 -8.54 11.15 -1.56
N LYS A 59 -8.60 11.28 -0.23
CA LYS A 59 -7.48 10.95 0.66
C LYS A 59 -7.19 9.45 0.76
N LEU A 60 -8.22 8.63 0.62
CA LEU A 60 -8.13 7.16 0.67
C LEU A 60 -7.73 6.52 -0.65
N THR A 61 -7.50 7.31 -1.70
CA THR A 61 -7.00 6.78 -2.98
C THR A 61 -5.70 6.01 -2.76
N MET A 62 -5.73 4.72 -3.09
CA MET A 62 -4.64 3.79 -2.86
C MET A 62 -3.48 4.07 -3.83
N PRO A 63 -2.23 4.05 -3.36
CA PRO A 63 -1.08 4.17 -4.25
C PRO A 63 -1.02 2.96 -5.19
N PRO A 64 -0.57 3.13 -6.44
CA PRO A 64 -0.43 2.01 -7.37
C PRO A 64 0.63 1.02 -6.86
N VAL A 65 0.38 -0.27 -7.04
CA VAL A 65 1.35 -1.33 -6.76
C VAL A 65 2.10 -1.66 -8.04
N LEU A 66 3.39 -1.37 -8.07
CA LEU A 66 4.28 -1.64 -9.20
C LEU A 66 5.31 -2.71 -8.83
N ASN A 67 5.82 -3.40 -9.85
CA ASN A 67 6.97 -4.29 -9.68
C ASN A 67 8.26 -3.48 -9.49
N GLU A 68 9.28 -4.13 -8.95
CA GLU A 68 10.60 -3.54 -8.82
C GLU A 68 11.16 -3.19 -10.21
N ARG A 69 11.65 -1.95 -10.35
CA ARG A 69 12.25 -1.46 -11.59
C ARG A 69 13.58 -2.16 -11.89
N GLU A 70 13.83 -2.43 -13.16
CA GLU A 70 15.10 -3.01 -13.60
C GLU A 70 16.27 -1.99 -13.49
N PRO A 71 17.48 -2.44 -13.08
CA PRO A 71 18.66 -1.57 -13.04
C PRO A 71 19.02 -1.01 -14.41
N ILE A 72 19.40 0.27 -14.46
CA ILE A 72 19.87 0.92 -15.70
C ILE A 72 21.37 0.66 -15.84
N ASN A 73 21.75 -0.16 -16.81
CA ASN A 73 23.13 -0.44 -17.17
C ASN A 73 23.35 -0.14 -18.67
N ASP A 74 23.36 1.14 -19.01
CA ASP A 74 23.46 1.60 -20.40
C ASP A 74 24.65 2.55 -20.55
N VAL A 75 25.57 2.18 -21.44
CA VAL A 75 26.79 2.91 -21.77
C VAL A 75 26.62 3.57 -23.13
N LEU A 76 26.75 4.89 -23.17
CA LEU A 76 26.54 5.69 -24.37
C LEU A 76 27.83 5.87 -25.18
N ALA A 77 28.96 6.04 -24.50
CA ALA A 77 30.27 6.23 -25.14
C ALA A 77 31.41 5.83 -24.20
N GLU A 78 32.55 5.44 -24.77
CA GLU A 78 33.77 5.10 -24.02
C GLU A 78 34.97 5.85 -24.62
N ASP A 79 35.45 6.88 -23.92
CA ASP A 79 36.54 7.73 -24.38
C ASP A 79 37.80 7.49 -23.52
N LYS A 80 38.57 6.43 -23.85
CA LYS A 80 39.75 6.01 -23.07
C LYS A 80 40.84 7.09 -22.95
N VAL A 81 40.85 8.08 -23.83
CA VAL A 81 41.79 9.21 -23.79
C VAL A 81 41.61 10.07 -22.52
N LEU A 82 40.41 10.05 -21.92
CA LEU A 82 40.09 10.79 -20.70
C LEU A 82 40.42 10.00 -19.43
N GLU A 83 40.83 8.74 -19.54
CA GLU A 83 41.17 7.91 -18.38
C GLU A 83 42.33 8.51 -17.57
N GLY A 84 42.12 8.71 -16.27
CA GLY A 84 43.13 9.23 -15.35
C GLY A 84 43.33 10.76 -15.38
N THR A 85 42.56 11.49 -16.19
CA THR A 85 42.57 12.96 -16.20
C THR A 85 41.84 13.58 -15.01
N GLU A 86 40.76 12.94 -14.57
CA GLU A 86 39.89 13.42 -13.49
C GLU A 86 39.85 12.40 -12.35
N THR A 87 39.67 12.88 -11.11
CA THR A 87 39.58 12.00 -9.92
C THR A 87 38.15 11.70 -9.50
N ALA A 88 37.18 12.50 -9.96
CA ALA A 88 35.78 12.41 -9.57
C ALA A 88 34.89 12.30 -10.80
N LYS A 89 33.73 11.66 -10.63
CA LYS A 89 32.72 11.57 -11.68
C LYS A 89 31.91 12.85 -11.80
N TYR A 90 31.51 13.18 -13.02
CA TYR A 90 30.61 14.32 -13.31
C TYR A 90 29.21 13.81 -13.63
N VAL A 91 28.20 14.46 -13.06
CA VAL A 91 26.79 14.11 -13.29
C VAL A 91 26.11 15.26 -14.02
N PHE A 92 25.74 15.02 -15.27
CA PHE A 92 25.05 15.99 -16.11
C PHE A 92 23.55 15.69 -16.08
N THR A 93 22.75 16.70 -15.73
CA THR A 93 21.30 16.58 -15.59
C THR A 93 20.64 17.62 -16.49
N ASP A 94 19.75 17.18 -17.38
CA ASP A 94 18.88 18.09 -18.13
C ASP A 94 17.86 18.74 -17.16
N LEU A 95 17.73 20.06 -17.18
CA LEU A 95 16.86 20.85 -16.30
C LEU A 95 15.61 21.41 -16.99
N SER A 96 15.31 20.97 -18.21
CA SER A 96 14.14 21.43 -18.97
C SER A 96 12.82 21.15 -18.23
N TYR A 97 11.99 22.18 -18.03
CA TYR A 97 10.78 22.09 -17.18
C TYR A 97 9.67 21.24 -17.82
N SER A 98 9.54 21.26 -19.14
CA SER A 98 8.49 20.55 -19.89
C SER A 98 8.63 19.02 -19.92
N ILE A 99 9.78 18.48 -19.49
CA ILE A 99 10.09 17.06 -19.63
C ILE A 99 9.73 16.29 -18.35
N PRO A 100 8.92 15.22 -18.43
CA PRO A 100 8.63 14.35 -17.30
C PRO A 100 9.88 13.77 -16.64
N HIS A 101 9.83 13.60 -15.32
CA HIS A 101 10.96 13.09 -14.55
C HIS A 101 11.40 11.66 -14.91
N ARG A 102 10.57 10.84 -15.58
CA ARG A 102 10.93 9.51 -16.08
C ARG A 102 11.66 9.53 -17.42
N GLU A 103 11.45 10.56 -18.23
CA GLU A 103 12.02 10.68 -19.59
C GLU A 103 13.26 11.57 -19.63
N ARG A 104 13.50 12.34 -18.56
CA ARG A 104 14.65 13.25 -18.41
C ARG A 104 16.00 12.54 -18.60
N PHE A 105 16.91 13.18 -19.32
CA PHE A 105 18.27 12.66 -19.51
C PHE A 105 19.16 13.03 -18.32
N ILE A 106 19.76 12.01 -17.70
CA ILE A 106 20.78 12.16 -16.67
C ILE A 106 21.92 11.19 -17.00
N VAL A 107 23.10 11.74 -17.21
CA VAL A 107 24.29 10.97 -17.62
C VAL A 107 25.43 11.22 -16.65
N VAL A 108 26.29 10.22 -16.51
CA VAL A 108 27.44 10.23 -15.62
C VAL A 108 28.67 9.99 -16.46
N ARG A 109 29.64 10.90 -16.37
CA ARG A 109 30.99 10.70 -16.89
C ARG A 109 31.86 10.18 -15.76
N GLU A 110 32.33 8.96 -15.91
CA GLU A 110 33.22 8.31 -14.95
C GLU A 110 34.69 8.69 -15.22
N PRO A 111 35.57 8.61 -14.20
CA PRO A 111 37.01 8.92 -14.32
C PRO A 111 37.77 8.06 -15.35
N ASN A 112 37.22 6.91 -15.72
CA ASN A 112 37.78 6.01 -16.74
C ASN A 112 37.38 6.41 -18.17
N GLY A 113 36.72 7.56 -18.35
CA GLY A 113 36.28 8.05 -19.65
C GLY A 113 34.95 7.48 -20.14
N VAL A 114 34.27 6.64 -19.36
CA VAL A 114 32.97 6.06 -19.73
C VAL A 114 31.84 7.07 -19.51
N LEU A 115 31.01 7.30 -20.54
CA LEU A 115 29.75 8.03 -20.44
C LEU A 115 28.60 7.02 -20.35
N ARG A 116 27.95 6.95 -19.19
CA ARG A 116 26.81 6.06 -18.95
C ARG A 116 25.57 6.82 -18.53
N LYS A 117 24.41 6.19 -18.63
CA LYS A 117 23.21 6.69 -17.96
C LYS A 117 23.38 6.61 -16.44
N ALA A 118 22.78 7.56 -15.73
CA ALA A 118 22.74 7.53 -14.27
C ALA A 118 21.96 6.31 -13.78
N THR A 119 22.41 5.74 -12.67
CA THR A 119 21.64 4.73 -11.93
C THR A 119 20.35 5.34 -11.40
N TRP A 120 19.39 4.50 -11.00
CA TRP A 120 18.13 4.99 -10.46
C TRP A 120 18.31 5.80 -9.17
N GLU A 121 19.25 5.41 -8.31
CA GLU A 121 19.57 6.11 -7.07
C GLU A 121 20.19 7.49 -7.36
N GLU A 122 21.11 7.56 -8.32
CA GLU A 122 21.69 8.82 -8.78
C GLU A 122 20.61 9.72 -9.39
N ARG A 123 19.71 9.15 -10.20
CA ARG A 123 18.60 9.86 -10.85
C ARG A 123 17.65 10.45 -9.82
N ASP A 124 17.14 9.64 -8.91
CA ASP A 124 16.23 10.06 -7.84
C ASP A 124 16.84 11.18 -6.99
N ARG A 125 18.14 11.06 -6.70
CA ARG A 125 18.89 12.07 -5.93
C ARG A 125 19.04 13.39 -6.70
N MET A 126 19.44 13.34 -7.97
CA MET A 126 19.59 14.55 -8.79
C MET A 126 18.26 15.26 -9.00
N ILE A 127 17.19 14.52 -9.26
CA ILE A 127 15.84 15.08 -9.39
C ILE A 127 15.46 15.84 -8.12
N GLN A 128 15.67 15.26 -6.93
CA GLN A 128 15.33 15.96 -5.68
C GLN A 128 16.18 17.23 -5.42
N ILE A 129 17.43 17.27 -5.90
CA ILE A 129 18.31 18.45 -5.74
C ILE A 129 17.80 19.61 -6.60
N PHE A 130 17.46 19.35 -7.86
CA PHE A 130 17.04 20.40 -8.81
C PHE A 130 15.53 20.68 -8.78
N PHE A 131 14.71 19.67 -8.44
CA PHE A 131 13.26 19.72 -8.37
C PHE A 131 12.78 19.22 -7.00
N PRO A 132 12.93 20.03 -5.94
CA PRO A 132 12.65 19.59 -4.58
C PRO A 132 11.15 19.31 -4.37
N LYS A 133 10.82 18.06 -4.02
CA LYS A 133 9.48 17.65 -3.58
C LYS A 133 9.36 17.73 -2.07
N GLU A 134 8.25 18.28 -1.57
CA GLU A 134 7.97 18.34 -0.13
C GLU A 134 7.92 16.92 0.48
N GLY A 135 8.56 16.76 1.63
CA GLY A 135 8.62 15.47 2.34
C GLY A 135 9.70 14.50 1.86
N ARG A 136 10.31 14.73 0.69
CA ARG A 136 11.42 13.92 0.16
C ARG A 136 12.77 14.54 0.55
N ARG A 137 13.71 13.71 1.00
CA ARG A 137 15.09 14.12 1.30
C ARG A 137 16.05 13.57 0.26
N VAL A 138 17.13 14.31 -0.01
CA VAL A 138 18.21 13.90 -0.93
C VAL A 138 18.91 12.64 -0.43
N ILE A 139 19.19 12.58 0.87
CA ILE A 139 19.70 11.39 1.55
C ILE A 139 18.52 10.75 2.29
N PRO A 140 18.19 9.48 2.00
CA PRO A 140 17.13 8.79 2.70
C PRO A 140 17.35 8.78 4.22
N PRO A 141 16.30 9.05 5.02
CA PRO A 141 16.37 8.93 6.47
C PRO A 141 16.85 7.56 6.94
N THR A 142 17.68 7.52 7.99
CA THR A 142 18.14 6.27 8.61
C THR A 142 17.01 5.41 9.18
N LEU A 143 15.83 6.00 9.40
CA LEU A 143 14.60 5.32 9.80
C LEU A 143 14.26 4.11 8.93
N PHE A 144 14.57 4.14 7.63
CA PHE A 144 14.25 3.06 6.68
C PHE A 144 15.22 1.88 6.72
N LYS A 145 16.23 1.91 7.59
CA LYS A 145 17.09 0.76 7.90
C LYS A 145 16.32 -0.24 8.75
N ASP A 146 16.55 -1.53 8.52
CA ASP A 146 15.78 -2.61 9.14
C ASP A 146 15.84 -2.61 10.68
N GLU A 147 16.99 -2.22 11.24
CA GLU A 147 17.19 -2.06 12.69
C GLU A 147 16.22 -1.04 13.29
N ASN A 148 16.02 0.09 12.61
CA ASN A 148 15.18 1.18 13.09
C ASN A 148 13.69 0.91 12.84
N LEU A 149 13.36 0.24 11.73
CA LEU A 149 11.98 -0.16 11.43
C LEU A 149 11.37 -0.99 12.56
N GLY A 150 12.14 -1.93 13.13
CA GLY A 150 11.68 -2.77 14.24
C GLY A 150 11.20 -1.96 15.46
N THR A 151 11.93 -0.89 15.82
CA THR A 151 11.55 -0.01 16.94
C THR A 151 10.25 0.74 16.68
N VAL A 152 9.99 1.14 15.44
CA VAL A 152 8.79 1.90 15.07
C VAL A 152 7.57 0.98 15.03
N PHE A 153 7.75 -0.26 14.58
CA PHE A 153 6.71 -1.28 14.61
C PHE A 153 6.33 -1.69 16.03
N GLN A 154 7.22 -1.60 17.01
CA GLN A 154 6.86 -1.80 18.42
C GLN A 154 5.93 -0.71 18.96
N GLN A 155 5.96 0.49 18.37
CA GLN A 155 5.12 1.63 18.74
C GLN A 155 3.79 1.69 17.97
N ASP A 156 3.47 0.68 17.14
CA ASP A 156 2.27 0.65 16.30
C ASP A 156 2.14 1.80 15.31
N ARG A 157 3.28 2.37 14.88
CA ARG A 157 3.36 3.50 13.97
C ARG A 157 3.58 3.09 12.51
N HIS A 158 2.99 1.97 12.09
CA HIS A 158 3.14 1.44 10.73
C HIS A 158 2.64 2.43 9.68
N GLU A 159 1.49 3.07 9.92
CA GLU A 159 0.92 4.07 9.00
C GLU A 159 1.87 5.26 8.78
N ASP A 160 2.55 5.72 9.83
CA ASP A 160 3.50 6.83 9.75
C ASP A 160 4.70 6.47 8.85
N VAL A 161 5.24 5.26 9.01
CA VAL A 161 6.35 4.75 8.18
C VAL A 161 5.94 4.65 6.73
N LEU A 162 4.75 4.11 6.44
CA LEU A 162 4.24 3.98 5.08
C LEU A 162 3.98 5.35 4.44
N ASN A 163 3.46 6.32 5.21
CA ASN A 163 3.29 7.70 4.74
C ASN A 163 4.63 8.37 4.43
N LEU A 164 5.66 8.17 5.26
CA LEU A 164 7.00 8.67 4.99
C LEU A 164 7.63 7.98 3.77
N CYS A 165 7.36 6.68 3.59
CA CYS A 165 7.86 5.90 2.46
C CYS A 165 7.32 6.42 1.12
N ILE A 166 6.01 6.68 1.02
CA ILE A 166 5.37 7.29 -0.17
C ILE A 166 5.96 8.67 -0.49
N ALA A 167 6.30 9.46 0.54
CA ALA A 167 6.91 10.76 0.31
C ALA A 167 8.38 10.66 -0.15
N GLN A 168 9.12 9.69 0.37
CA GLN A 168 10.57 9.57 0.18
C GLN A 168 10.96 8.82 -1.11
N PHE A 169 10.26 7.75 -1.46
CA PHE A 169 10.64 6.83 -2.53
C PHE A 169 9.56 6.74 -3.62
N GLU A 170 9.99 6.39 -4.83
CA GLU A 170 9.08 6.06 -5.92
C GLU A 170 8.47 4.66 -5.73
N PRO A 171 7.24 4.41 -6.19
CA PRO A 171 6.51 3.16 -5.94
C PRO A 171 7.16 1.90 -6.54
N ASP A 172 8.02 2.05 -7.55
CA ASP A 172 8.79 0.97 -8.19
C ASP A 172 10.22 0.82 -7.63
N SER A 173 10.58 1.62 -6.63
CA SER A 173 11.89 1.55 -5.97
C SER A 173 12.02 0.28 -5.11
N PRO A 174 13.19 -0.38 -5.08
CA PRO A 174 13.42 -1.53 -4.20
C PRO A 174 13.21 -1.19 -2.72
N ASP A 175 13.62 0.00 -2.28
CA ASP A 175 13.44 0.45 -0.90
C ASP A 175 11.96 0.66 -0.56
N TYR A 176 11.19 1.20 -1.50
CA TYR A 176 9.75 1.36 -1.32
C TYR A 176 9.09 0.00 -1.08
N ILE A 177 9.35 -0.95 -1.97
CA ILE A 177 8.77 -2.29 -1.93
C ILE A 177 9.20 -3.03 -0.66
N ARG A 178 10.50 -2.98 -0.32
CA ARG A 178 11.06 -3.59 0.90
C ARG A 178 10.38 -3.08 2.16
N VAL A 179 10.25 -1.76 2.33
CA VAL A 179 9.64 -1.16 3.52
C VAL A 179 8.16 -1.53 3.64
N HIS A 180 7.41 -1.50 2.53
CA HIS A 180 5.98 -1.89 2.53
C HIS A 180 5.82 -3.36 2.90
N HIS A 181 6.56 -4.26 2.24
CA HIS A 181 6.52 -5.69 2.54
C HIS A 181 6.86 -5.98 4.01
N ARG A 182 7.87 -5.31 4.56
CA ARG A 182 8.28 -5.50 5.95
C ARG A 182 7.20 -5.05 6.94
N ALA A 183 6.55 -3.92 6.66
CA ALA A 183 5.44 -3.43 7.47
C ALA A 183 4.24 -4.40 7.43
N TYR A 184 3.90 -4.92 6.25
CA TYR A 184 2.81 -5.89 6.08
C TYR A 184 3.08 -7.21 6.79
N GLU A 185 4.32 -7.71 6.71
CA GLU A 185 4.74 -8.92 7.44
C GLU A 185 4.69 -8.76 8.96
N ASP A 186 5.03 -7.59 9.51
CA ASP A 186 4.93 -7.35 10.96
C ASP A 186 3.47 -7.22 11.40
N ILE A 187 2.62 -6.56 10.59
CA ILE A 187 1.18 -6.46 10.85
C ILE A 187 0.53 -7.84 10.86
N GLU A 188 0.84 -8.69 9.88
CA GLU A 188 0.33 -10.06 9.83
C GLU A 188 0.76 -10.85 11.06
N ARG A 189 2.05 -10.79 11.42
CA ARG A 189 2.60 -11.55 12.55
C ARG A 189 1.96 -11.20 13.88
N ARG A 190 1.59 -9.93 14.06
CA ARG A 190 0.97 -9.41 15.29
C ARG A 190 -0.55 -9.30 15.19
N ALA A 191 -1.15 -9.70 14.07
CA ALA A 191 -2.56 -9.54 13.74
C ALA A 191 -3.10 -8.10 13.95
N LYS A 192 -2.31 -7.07 13.61
CA LYS A 192 -2.66 -5.64 13.84
C LYS A 192 -3.27 -4.96 12.60
N TYR A 193 -4.17 -5.65 11.89
CA TYR A 193 -4.74 -5.16 10.63
C TYR A 193 -5.53 -3.85 10.77
N ASN A 194 -6.14 -3.62 11.94
CA ASN A 194 -6.91 -2.42 12.23
C ASN A 194 -6.06 -1.12 12.16
N LEU A 195 -4.74 -1.20 12.29
CA LEU A 195 -3.87 -0.03 12.14
C LEU A 195 -4.01 0.58 10.75
N LEU A 196 -4.11 -0.24 9.70
CA LEU A 196 -4.23 0.22 8.31
C LEU A 196 -5.66 0.34 7.80
N ARG A 197 -6.68 -0.15 8.53
CA ARG A 197 -8.09 0.10 8.15
C ARG A 197 -8.40 1.58 8.04
N SER A 198 -9.27 1.97 7.11
CA SER A 198 -9.58 3.37 6.77
C SER A 198 -8.32 4.20 6.49
N THR A 199 -7.32 3.59 5.85
CA THR A 199 -6.15 4.28 5.29
C THR A 199 -5.94 3.82 3.85
N ARG A 200 -5.30 4.66 3.04
CA ARG A 200 -4.92 4.33 1.65
C ARG A 200 -3.97 3.13 1.53
N HIS A 201 -3.37 2.67 2.63
CA HIS A 201 -2.40 1.57 2.63
C HIS A 201 -3.06 0.19 2.77
N PHE A 202 -4.34 0.14 3.15
CA PHE A 202 -5.03 -1.13 3.40
C PHE A 202 -5.05 -2.02 2.17
N GLY A 203 -5.44 -1.49 1.01
CA GLY A 203 -5.53 -2.31 -0.20
C GLY A 203 -4.18 -2.84 -0.68
N GLY A 204 -3.10 -2.08 -0.53
CA GLY A 204 -1.75 -2.55 -0.82
C GLY A 204 -1.33 -3.73 0.07
N MET A 205 -1.70 -3.69 1.35
CA MET A 205 -1.50 -4.81 2.28
C MET A 205 -2.31 -6.05 1.88
N VAL A 206 -3.61 -5.89 1.60
CA VAL A 206 -4.48 -6.99 1.18
C VAL A 206 -3.94 -7.64 -0.09
N TRP A 207 -3.58 -6.84 -1.09
CA TRP A 207 -3.03 -7.33 -2.35
C TRP A 207 -1.74 -8.14 -2.15
N TYR A 208 -0.84 -7.65 -1.31
CA TYR A 208 0.39 -8.36 -0.95
C TYR A 208 0.12 -9.70 -0.25
N LEU A 209 -0.79 -9.71 0.73
CA LEU A 209 -1.15 -10.92 1.48
C LEU A 209 -1.78 -11.98 0.57
N LEU A 210 -2.74 -11.59 -0.28
CA LEU A 210 -3.39 -12.49 -1.23
C LEU A 210 -2.42 -13.04 -2.27
N SER A 211 -1.50 -12.20 -2.77
CA SER A 211 -0.47 -12.63 -3.73
C SER A 211 0.45 -13.71 -3.15
N ARG A 212 0.68 -13.70 -1.84
CA ARG A 212 1.48 -14.71 -1.12
C ARG A 212 0.65 -15.81 -0.46
N LYS A 213 -0.65 -15.90 -0.75
CA LYS A 213 -1.59 -16.86 -0.15
C LYS A 213 -1.65 -16.81 1.39
N LYS A 214 -1.56 -15.61 1.96
CA LYS A 214 -1.66 -15.36 3.41
C LYS A 214 -2.97 -14.66 3.77
N ALA A 215 -4.10 -15.29 3.48
CA ALA A 215 -5.42 -14.70 3.74
C ALA A 215 -5.96 -14.97 5.17
N ASP A 216 -5.55 -16.08 5.78
CA ASP A 216 -6.13 -16.62 7.02
C ASP A 216 -6.19 -15.60 8.17
N GLY A 217 -5.07 -14.93 8.46
CA GLY A 217 -5.01 -14.00 9.60
C GLY A 217 -5.93 -12.79 9.43
N LEU A 218 -6.03 -12.25 8.22
CA LEU A 218 -6.93 -11.13 7.91
C LEU A 218 -8.39 -11.57 7.94
N LEU A 219 -8.69 -12.77 7.44
CA LEU A 219 -10.02 -13.35 7.46
C LEU A 219 -10.52 -13.53 8.91
N ILE A 220 -9.67 -14.04 9.81
CA ILE A 220 -10.00 -14.16 11.24
C ILE A 220 -10.28 -12.78 11.87
N ASP A 221 -9.47 -11.75 11.57
CA ASP A 221 -9.71 -10.38 12.06
C ASP A 221 -11.03 -9.80 11.55
N MET A 222 -11.40 -10.07 10.29
CA MET A 222 -12.68 -9.64 9.73
C MET A 222 -13.87 -10.33 10.42
N LEU A 223 -13.80 -11.64 10.63
CA LEU A 223 -14.87 -12.41 11.29
C LEU A 223 -15.07 -12.00 12.74
N ASN A 224 -13.98 -11.83 13.50
CA ASN A 224 -14.03 -11.39 14.91
C ASN A 224 -14.57 -9.96 15.10
N ARG A 225 -14.71 -9.19 14.01
CA ARG A 225 -15.24 -7.82 14.01
C ARG A 225 -16.62 -7.73 13.36
N ASP A 226 -17.25 -8.87 13.09
CA ASP A 226 -18.57 -8.97 12.44
C ASP A 226 -18.59 -8.41 11.01
N LEU A 227 -17.46 -8.44 10.30
CA LEU A 227 -17.30 -7.92 8.94
C LEU A 227 -17.41 -9.04 7.90
N LEU A 228 -18.55 -9.73 7.87
CA LEU A 228 -18.79 -10.86 6.97
C LEU A 228 -18.75 -10.46 5.48
N GLU A 229 -19.29 -9.29 5.15
CA GLU A 229 -19.24 -8.78 3.77
C GLU A 229 -17.81 -8.49 3.29
N ASP A 230 -16.94 -8.03 4.18
CA ASP A 230 -15.53 -7.81 3.85
C ASP A 230 -14.81 -9.15 3.69
N ALA A 231 -15.10 -10.12 4.58
CA ALA A 231 -14.56 -11.47 4.52
C ALA A 231 -14.91 -12.18 3.20
N THR A 232 -16.16 -12.05 2.75
CA THR A 232 -16.60 -12.59 1.45
C THR A 232 -15.93 -11.86 0.29
N SER A 233 -15.77 -10.54 0.37
CA SER A 233 -15.05 -9.74 -0.63
C SER A 233 -13.58 -10.13 -0.74
N LEU A 234 -12.94 -10.46 0.40
CA LEU A 234 -11.55 -10.92 0.46
C LEU A 234 -11.36 -12.25 -0.29
N ILE A 235 -12.24 -13.21 -0.05
CA ILE A 235 -12.16 -14.53 -0.71
C ILE A 235 -12.53 -14.43 -2.18
N THR A 236 -13.51 -13.58 -2.53
CA THR A 236 -13.82 -13.26 -3.92
C THR A 236 -12.57 -12.72 -4.64
N LEU A 237 -11.84 -11.80 -4.00
CA LEU A 237 -10.59 -11.28 -4.54
C LEU A 237 -9.48 -12.35 -4.62
N TYR A 238 -9.39 -13.26 -3.63
CA TYR A 238 -8.47 -14.39 -3.67
C TYR A 238 -8.73 -15.30 -4.88
N HIS A 239 -10.00 -15.67 -5.14
CA HIS A 239 -10.39 -16.48 -6.29
C HIS A 239 -10.13 -15.78 -7.63
N MET A 240 -10.26 -14.45 -7.68
CA MET A 240 -9.90 -13.66 -8.87
C MET A 240 -8.40 -13.71 -9.16
N LEU A 241 -7.57 -13.67 -8.11
CA LEU A 241 -6.11 -13.69 -8.25
C LEU A 241 -5.57 -15.10 -8.55
N HIS A 242 -6.18 -16.13 -7.96
CA HIS A 242 -5.79 -17.53 -8.10
C HIS A 242 -6.97 -18.39 -8.62
N PRO A 243 -7.31 -18.29 -9.91
CA PRO A 243 -8.47 -19.00 -10.48
C PRO A 243 -8.29 -20.52 -10.56
N GLU A 244 -7.05 -21.00 -10.44
CA GLU A 244 -6.73 -22.43 -10.52
C GLU A 244 -6.90 -23.20 -9.20
N CYS A 245 -7.11 -22.48 -8.09
CA CYS A 245 -7.32 -23.05 -6.77
C CYS A 245 -8.56 -23.94 -6.70
N GLN A 246 -8.54 -24.94 -5.82
CA GLN A 246 -9.67 -25.86 -5.64
C GLN A 246 -10.92 -25.11 -5.16
N SER A 247 -10.74 -24.22 -4.19
CA SER A 247 -11.79 -23.31 -3.70
C SER A 247 -12.45 -22.48 -4.80
N ALA A 248 -11.66 -21.96 -5.74
CA ALA A 248 -12.16 -21.14 -6.84
C ALA A 248 -12.96 -21.96 -7.87
N LYS A 249 -12.59 -23.23 -8.08
CA LYS A 249 -13.31 -24.15 -8.97
C LYS A 249 -14.63 -24.58 -8.35
N GLU A 250 -14.61 -25.03 -7.11
CA GLU A 250 -15.82 -25.42 -6.35
C GLU A 250 -16.80 -24.25 -6.18
N ALA A 251 -16.30 -23.04 -5.93
CA ALA A 251 -17.15 -21.85 -5.84
C ALA A 251 -17.86 -21.53 -7.17
N LYS A 252 -17.19 -21.73 -8.31
CA LYS A 252 -17.77 -21.50 -9.64
C LYS A 252 -18.78 -22.59 -10.01
N GLU A 253 -18.47 -23.85 -9.72
CA GLU A 253 -19.35 -24.98 -10.02
C GLU A 253 -20.62 -24.96 -9.16
N GLY A 254 -20.50 -24.59 -7.88
CA GLY A 254 -21.63 -24.50 -6.95
C GLY A 254 -22.36 -23.15 -6.92
N ASN A 255 -21.88 -22.13 -7.65
CA ASN A 255 -22.33 -20.74 -7.55
C ASN A 255 -22.49 -20.26 -6.09
N LEU A 256 -21.52 -20.61 -5.25
CA LEU A 256 -21.58 -20.42 -3.80
C LEU A 256 -21.44 -18.93 -3.45
N GLN A 257 -22.27 -18.47 -2.52
CA GLN A 257 -22.29 -17.07 -2.07
C GLN A 257 -22.17 -16.99 -0.55
N GLY A 258 -21.73 -15.83 -0.06
CA GLY A 258 -21.74 -15.54 1.38
C GLY A 258 -20.85 -16.48 2.19
N VAL A 259 -21.41 -17.03 3.28
CA VAL A 259 -20.71 -17.89 4.24
C VAL A 259 -20.20 -19.18 3.61
N ASP A 260 -20.91 -19.72 2.61
CA ASP A 260 -20.52 -20.98 1.97
C ASP A 260 -19.21 -20.85 1.19
N LEU A 261 -18.97 -19.67 0.61
CA LEU A 261 -17.70 -19.33 -0.03
C LEU A 261 -16.54 -19.41 0.98
N ILE A 262 -16.77 -18.90 2.19
CA ILE A 262 -15.79 -18.94 3.29
C ILE A 262 -15.56 -20.39 3.74
N LYS A 263 -16.63 -21.17 3.93
CA LYS A 263 -16.54 -22.58 4.35
C LYS A 263 -15.75 -23.43 3.35
N VAL A 264 -15.94 -23.23 2.03
CA VAL A 264 -15.19 -23.94 0.99
C VAL A 264 -13.71 -23.54 0.99
N PHE A 265 -13.41 -22.24 1.05
CA PHE A 265 -12.03 -21.77 1.15
C PHE A 265 -11.30 -22.36 2.38
N VAL A 266 -11.99 -22.40 3.51
CA VAL A 266 -11.44 -22.87 4.79
C VAL A 266 -11.08 -24.36 4.75
N LYS A 267 -11.89 -25.18 4.07
CA LYS A 267 -11.64 -26.62 3.93
C LYS A 267 -10.52 -26.98 2.95
N THR A 268 -10.29 -26.14 1.95
CA THR A 268 -9.44 -26.49 0.80
C THR A 268 -8.07 -25.81 0.83
N GLU A 269 -8.00 -24.53 1.20
CA GLU A 269 -6.79 -23.70 1.03
C GLU A 269 -6.23 -23.14 2.34
N SER A 270 -7.04 -23.04 3.40
CA SER A 270 -6.61 -22.45 4.68
C SER A 270 -5.66 -23.36 5.46
N GLN A 271 -4.61 -22.78 6.04
CA GLN A 271 -3.71 -23.49 6.96
C GLN A 271 -4.22 -23.48 8.41
N ARG A 272 -5.13 -22.56 8.73
CA ARG A 272 -5.66 -22.34 10.09
C ARG A 272 -7.15 -22.68 10.18
N GLU A 273 -7.53 -23.82 9.62
CA GLU A 273 -8.93 -24.26 9.51
C GLU A 273 -9.69 -24.16 10.84
N GLY A 274 -9.17 -24.78 11.91
CA GLY A 274 -9.86 -24.82 13.21
C GLY A 274 -10.10 -23.45 13.84
N TYR A 275 -9.20 -22.48 13.62
CA TYR A 275 -9.38 -21.12 14.14
C TYR A 275 -10.46 -20.36 13.37
N ILE A 276 -10.53 -20.53 12.05
CA ILE A 276 -11.53 -19.84 11.23
C ILE A 276 -12.91 -20.46 11.45
N GLN A 277 -13.01 -21.79 11.60
CA GLN A 277 -14.26 -22.45 11.94
C GLN A 277 -14.80 -22.00 13.30
N LEU A 278 -13.93 -21.89 14.31
CA LEU A 278 -14.33 -21.36 15.61
C LEU A 278 -14.83 -19.91 15.52
N ALA A 279 -14.13 -19.05 14.76
CA ALA A 279 -14.56 -17.67 14.55
C ALA A 279 -15.91 -17.59 13.79
N LEU A 280 -16.13 -18.46 12.81
CA LEU A 280 -17.42 -18.56 12.10
C LEU A 280 -18.54 -19.04 13.01
N GLN A 281 -18.31 -20.04 13.86
CA GLN A 281 -19.30 -20.52 14.83
C GLN A 281 -19.67 -19.43 15.83
N ALA A 282 -18.68 -18.74 16.40
CA ALA A 282 -18.93 -17.63 17.32
C ALA A 282 -19.75 -16.50 16.66
N TYR A 283 -19.49 -16.22 15.38
CA TYR A 283 -20.27 -15.26 14.61
C TYR A 283 -21.72 -15.73 14.37
N GLU A 284 -21.93 -16.98 13.95
CA GLU A 284 -23.27 -17.56 13.74
C GLU A 284 -24.09 -17.58 15.04
N GLU A 285 -23.47 -17.89 16.18
CA GLU A 285 -24.10 -17.85 17.52
C GLU A 285 -24.46 -16.43 17.96
N ALA A 286 -23.58 -15.45 17.73
CA ALA A 286 -23.83 -14.03 18.02
C ALA A 286 -24.98 -13.47 17.16
N MET A 287 -25.04 -13.85 15.88
CA MET A 287 -26.16 -13.47 15.02
C MET A 287 -27.48 -14.09 15.49
N ALA A 288 -27.49 -15.37 15.86
CA ALA A 288 -28.68 -16.07 16.34
C ALA A 288 -29.23 -15.45 17.64
N THR A 289 -28.36 -15.01 18.55
CA THR A 289 -28.77 -14.30 19.77
C THR A 289 -29.28 -12.88 19.51
N SER A 290 -28.67 -12.15 18.57
CA SER A 290 -29.13 -10.79 18.20
C SER A 290 -30.49 -10.78 17.49
N SER A 291 -30.80 -11.83 16.73
CA SER A 291 -32.07 -11.97 15.99
C SER A 291 -33.22 -12.52 16.85
N ALA A 292 -32.89 -13.10 18.00
CA ALA A 292 -33.86 -13.56 19.00
C ALA A 292 -34.22 -12.47 20.03
N SER A 293 -33.54 -11.31 20.02
CA SER A 293 -33.77 -10.17 20.91
C SER A 293 -34.55 -9.06 20.20
#